data_AF-A0A7Y6E124-F1
#
_entry.id   AF-A0A7Y6E124-F1
#
_cell.length_a   1.000
_cell.length_b   1.000
_cell.length_c   1.000
_cell.angle_alpha   90.00
_cell.angle_beta   90.00
_cell.angle_gamma   90.00
#
_symmetry.space_group_name_H-M   'P 1'
#
loop_
_entity.id
_entity.type
_entity.pdbx_description
1 polymer ?
#
loop_
_entity_poly.entity_id
_entity_poly.type
_entity_poly.pdbx_seq_one_letter_code
_entity_poly.pdbx_strand_id
1 'polypeptide(L)'
;MTHPNPGPVPGPQGYPGQPPLPGQQQYPGQPQAYPYPGGPQYPGAPQGYPGQPPYPGPPYPGQHQPGPPKPPGKAMPVVAALLYLPGILLSLAGSAVLVMRDGLFELTGAIAVLPLPGGVIKSLDTMIVLTFVLPVVALVLAVLLMARVPGVRWGLVVISLVAALHFVLSLLQVSSVLPPVYGVMSGIALVLWLVPGLIAVLPPVGRAMRGARPTPPRPAVPGGPPPGQWG
;
A
#
# COMPACT_ATOMS: atom_id res chain seq x y z
N MET A 1 -44.99 0.72 45.20
CA MET A 1 -43.60 0.61 44.70
C MET A 1 -43.37 1.74 43.72
N THR A 2 -42.68 2.78 44.15
CA THR A 2 -42.43 4.02 43.39
C THR A 2 -41.08 3.91 42.68
N HIS A 3 -41.07 3.95 41.34
CA HIS A 3 -39.83 3.97 40.55
C HIS A 3 -39.13 5.33 40.70
N PRO A 4 -37.82 5.36 41.00
CA PRO A 4 -37.05 6.61 41.04
C PRO A 4 -36.79 7.15 39.64
N ASN A 5 -36.91 8.48 39.53
CA ASN A 5 -36.69 9.29 38.35
C ASN A 5 -35.22 9.21 37.87
N PRO A 6 -34.92 8.84 36.61
CA PRO A 6 -33.56 8.88 36.09
C PRO A 6 -33.11 10.33 35.89
N GLY A 7 -31.98 10.68 36.50
CA GLY A 7 -31.38 12.01 36.41
C GLY A 7 -30.93 12.40 34.99
N PRO A 8 -30.63 13.69 34.75
CA PRO A 8 -30.24 14.21 33.45
C PRO A 8 -28.93 13.60 32.95
N VAL A 9 -28.97 13.07 31.74
CA VAL A 9 -27.82 12.47 31.04
C VAL A 9 -26.89 13.59 30.53
N PRO A 10 -25.57 13.58 30.82
CA PRO A 10 -24.63 14.56 30.29
C PRO A 10 -24.54 14.49 28.77
N GLY A 11 -24.64 15.65 28.11
CA GLY A 11 -24.51 15.76 26.65
C GLY A 11 -23.11 15.39 26.14
N PRO A 12 -22.98 15.03 24.84
CA PRO A 12 -21.71 14.63 24.26
C PRO A 12 -20.68 15.78 24.28
N GLN A 13 -19.50 15.49 24.84
CA GLN A 13 -18.32 16.35 24.78
C GLN A 13 -17.93 16.60 23.31
N GLY A 14 -17.97 17.86 22.89
CA GLY A 14 -17.43 18.30 21.61
C GLY A 14 -15.92 18.08 21.59
N TYR A 15 -15.44 17.27 20.65
CA TYR A 15 -14.01 17.10 20.40
C TYR A 15 -13.43 18.40 19.81
N PRO A 16 -12.38 18.98 20.42
CA PRO A 16 -11.68 20.14 19.88
C PRO A 16 -10.95 19.80 18.57
N GLY A 17 -10.83 20.83 17.72
CA GLY A 17 -10.65 20.74 16.28
C GLY A 17 -9.44 19.98 15.77
N GLN A 18 -9.66 19.28 14.65
CA GLN A 18 -8.57 18.82 13.79
C GLN A 18 -7.91 20.01 13.08
N PRO A 19 -6.56 20.07 13.04
CA PRO A 19 -5.86 21.11 12.31
C PRO A 19 -6.15 21.02 10.80
N PRO A 20 -6.41 22.15 10.12
CA PRO A 20 -6.67 22.18 8.69
C PRO A 20 -5.43 21.72 7.90
N LEU A 21 -5.63 20.79 6.96
CA LEU A 21 -4.58 20.36 6.04
C LEU A 21 -4.20 21.52 5.09
N PRO A 22 -2.91 21.84 4.95
CA PRO A 22 -2.45 22.87 4.03
C PRO A 22 -2.57 22.36 2.58
N GLY A 23 -3.38 23.03 1.76
CA GLY A 23 -3.41 22.82 0.30
C GLY A 23 -4.76 22.85 -0.40
N GLN A 24 -5.89 23.03 0.31
CA GLN A 24 -7.17 23.23 -0.38
C GLN A 24 -7.43 24.71 -0.65
N GLN A 25 -7.43 25.06 -1.94
CA GLN A 25 -7.90 26.33 -2.47
C GLN A 25 -9.31 26.61 -1.94
N GLN A 26 -9.44 27.68 -1.16
CA GLN A 26 -10.71 28.21 -0.69
C GLN A 26 -11.53 28.69 -1.89
N TYR A 27 -12.64 28.02 -2.16
CA TYR A 27 -13.70 28.57 -2.99
C TYR A 27 -14.33 29.78 -2.27
N PRO A 28 -14.44 30.94 -2.92
CA PRO A 28 -15.02 32.12 -2.31
C PRO A 28 -16.56 32.00 -2.26
N GLY A 29 -17.11 32.18 -1.05
CA GLY A 29 -18.48 32.65 -0.83
C GLY A 29 -19.59 31.60 -0.79
N GLN A 30 -19.81 31.01 0.38
CA GLN A 30 -21.18 30.72 0.82
C GLN A 30 -21.44 31.41 2.16
N PRO A 31 -22.59 32.09 2.33
CA PRO A 31 -22.90 32.82 3.56
C PRO A 31 -23.03 31.85 4.75
N GLN A 32 -22.37 32.21 5.85
CA GLN A 32 -22.48 31.56 7.16
C GLN A 32 -23.96 31.49 7.58
N ALA A 33 -24.50 30.27 7.65
CA ALA A 33 -25.79 30.02 8.26
C ALA A 33 -25.67 30.22 9.78
N TYR A 34 -26.53 31.08 10.31
CA TYR A 34 -26.70 31.36 11.74
C TYR A 34 -27.00 30.09 12.55
N PRO A 35 -26.49 29.95 13.79
CA PRO A 35 -26.89 28.88 14.68
C PRO A 35 -28.28 29.17 15.24
N TYR A 36 -29.28 28.36 14.85
CA TYR A 36 -30.64 28.43 15.39
C TYR A 36 -30.73 27.60 16.69
N PRO A 37 -31.19 28.16 17.82
CA PRO A 37 -31.36 27.43 19.06
C PRO A 37 -32.71 26.68 19.09
N GLY A 38 -32.65 25.40 19.48
CA GLY A 38 -33.73 24.67 20.18
C GLY A 38 -35.08 24.52 19.46
N GLY A 39 -35.24 23.42 18.72
CA GLY A 39 -36.55 22.90 18.30
C GLY A 39 -36.90 21.59 19.04
N PRO A 40 -38.11 21.44 19.61
CA PRO A 40 -38.52 20.22 20.32
C PRO A 40 -38.65 19.00 19.41
N GLN A 41 -38.06 17.88 19.84
CA GLN A 41 -38.23 16.56 19.22
C GLN A 41 -39.66 16.06 19.46
N TYR A 42 -40.43 15.92 18.38
CA TYR A 42 -41.72 15.22 18.40
C TYR A 42 -41.51 13.70 18.23
N PRO A 43 -41.97 12.85 19.17
CA PRO A 43 -41.99 11.41 19.01
C PRO A 43 -43.31 10.97 18.34
N GLY A 44 -43.20 10.26 17.22
CA GLY A 44 -44.30 9.47 16.65
C GLY A 44 -44.87 9.99 15.35
N ALA A 45 -44.46 9.38 14.24
CA ALA A 45 -45.30 9.28 13.03
C ALA A 45 -45.06 7.90 12.38
N PRO A 46 -46.09 7.05 12.28
CA PRO A 46 -46.04 5.81 11.51
C PRO A 46 -46.44 6.05 10.03
N GLN A 47 -46.16 5.02 9.21
CA GLN A 47 -46.74 4.75 7.89
C GLN A 47 -46.33 5.62 6.69
N GLY A 48 -45.43 5.03 5.88
CA GLY A 48 -45.79 4.52 4.56
C GLY A 48 -46.40 5.50 3.55
N TYR A 49 -45.55 6.06 2.69
CA TYR A 49 -45.97 6.50 1.36
C TYR A 49 -45.28 5.62 0.30
N PRO A 50 -46.03 4.96 -0.59
CA PRO A 50 -45.45 4.22 -1.70
C PRO A 50 -44.78 5.22 -2.66
N GLY A 51 -43.51 4.95 -2.97
CA GLY A 51 -42.68 5.78 -3.82
C GLY A 51 -43.32 5.97 -5.20
N GLN A 52 -43.51 7.23 -5.58
CA GLN A 52 -43.77 7.59 -6.96
C GLN A 52 -42.60 7.14 -7.85
N PRO A 53 -42.87 6.60 -9.05
CA PRO A 53 -41.81 6.26 -10.00
C PRO A 53 -41.03 7.52 -10.40
N PRO A 54 -39.69 7.50 -10.40
CA PRO A 54 -38.88 8.64 -10.83
C PRO A 54 -39.20 8.95 -12.29
N TYR A 55 -39.71 10.16 -12.56
CA TYR A 55 -39.93 10.64 -13.91
C TYR A 55 -38.56 10.76 -14.62
N PRO A 56 -38.34 10.11 -15.78
CA PRO A 56 -37.09 10.21 -16.52
C PRO A 56 -37.00 11.61 -17.14
N GLY A 57 -36.34 12.53 -16.45
CA GLY A 57 -35.96 13.82 -17.01
C GLY A 57 -34.93 13.65 -18.14
N PRO A 58 -34.92 14.55 -19.14
CA PRO A 58 -33.96 14.52 -20.23
C PRO A 58 -32.51 14.58 -19.69
N PRO A 59 -31.56 13.83 -20.29
CA PRO A 59 -30.19 13.79 -19.84
C PRO A 59 -29.56 15.18 -19.96
N TYR A 60 -29.25 15.79 -18.82
CA TYR A 60 -28.54 17.07 -18.77
C TYR A 60 -27.12 16.89 -19.35
N PRO A 61 -26.76 17.56 -20.45
CA PRO A 61 -25.42 17.50 -21.00
C PRO A 61 -24.49 18.35 -20.12
N GLY A 62 -23.64 17.71 -19.30
CA GLY A 62 -22.59 18.41 -18.56
C GLY A 62 -22.30 17.89 -17.15
N GLN A 63 -23.21 17.14 -16.54
CA GLN A 63 -22.91 16.50 -15.24
C GLN A 63 -22.22 15.16 -15.47
N HIS A 64 -20.90 15.19 -15.63
CA HIS A 64 -20.07 14.03 -15.38
C HIS A 64 -20.12 13.77 -13.87
N GLN A 65 -21.20 13.14 -13.40
CA GLN A 65 -21.26 12.63 -12.04
C GLN A 65 -20.06 11.70 -11.88
N PRO A 66 -19.12 12.01 -10.97
CA PRO A 66 -18.00 11.13 -10.70
C PRO A 66 -18.59 9.79 -10.28
N GLY A 67 -18.44 8.79 -11.14
CA GLY A 67 -18.92 7.44 -10.84
C GLY A 67 -18.34 6.99 -9.50
N PRO A 68 -19.05 6.11 -8.77
CA PRO A 68 -18.54 5.58 -7.51
C PRO A 68 -17.11 5.04 -7.71
N PRO A 69 -16.16 5.38 -6.81
CA PRO A 69 -14.78 4.98 -6.97
C PRO A 69 -14.68 3.46 -7.12
N LYS A 70 -14.08 3.00 -8.22
CA LYS A 70 -13.94 1.57 -8.51
C LYS A 70 -13.10 0.92 -7.41
N PRO A 71 -13.54 -0.22 -6.84
CA PRO A 71 -12.80 -0.89 -5.77
C PRO A 71 -11.38 -1.24 -6.25
N PRO A 72 -10.35 -1.10 -5.40
CA PRO A 72 -8.98 -1.43 -5.77
C PRO A 72 -8.89 -2.87 -6.25
N GLY A 73 -8.35 -3.08 -7.45
CA GLY A 73 -8.21 -4.40 -8.05
C GLY A 73 -7.34 -5.31 -7.19
N LYS A 74 -7.79 -6.56 -6.99
CA LYS A 74 -7.06 -7.55 -6.20
C LYS A 74 -5.74 -8.00 -6.82
N ALA A 75 -5.55 -7.75 -8.11
CA ALA A 75 -4.43 -8.24 -8.91
C ALA A 75 -3.10 -7.55 -8.60
N MET A 76 -3.10 -6.27 -8.19
CA MET A 76 -1.87 -5.48 -8.14
C MET A 76 -0.81 -6.02 -7.16
N PRO A 77 -1.14 -6.43 -5.92
CA PRO A 77 -0.16 -7.03 -5.01
C PRO A 77 0.36 -8.39 -5.51
N VAL A 78 -0.48 -9.16 -6.20
CA VAL A 78 -0.09 -10.46 -6.77
C VAL A 78 0.90 -10.26 -7.91
N VAL A 79 0.63 -9.33 -8.83
CA VAL A 79 1.56 -8.98 -9.92
C VAL A 79 2.89 -8.49 -9.34
N ALA A 80 2.86 -7.62 -8.33
CA ALA A 80 4.08 -7.16 -7.66
C ALA A 80 4.88 -8.32 -7.05
N ALA A 81 4.22 -9.26 -6.35
CA ALA A 81 4.88 -10.43 -5.77
C ALA A 81 5.44 -11.38 -6.84
N LEU A 82 4.72 -11.61 -7.94
CA LEU A 82 5.17 -12.45 -9.05
C LEU A 82 6.43 -11.89 -9.73
N LEU A 83 6.56 -10.56 -9.82
CA LEU A 83 7.74 -9.92 -10.39
C LEU A 83 9.01 -10.15 -9.58
N TYR A 84 8.92 -10.47 -8.29
CA TYR A 84 10.07 -10.84 -7.47
C TYR A 84 10.56 -12.27 -7.73
N LEU A 85 9.69 -13.17 -8.23
CA LEU A 85 10.02 -14.59 -8.32
C LEU A 85 11.25 -14.88 -9.18
N PRO A 86 11.44 -14.29 -10.37
CA PRO A 86 12.65 -14.56 -11.16
C PRO A 86 13.94 -14.16 -10.43
N GLY A 87 13.95 -13.01 -9.76
CA GLY A 87 15.10 -12.55 -8.98
C GLY A 87 15.39 -13.43 -7.76
N ILE A 88 14.34 -13.86 -7.05
CA ILE A 88 14.45 -14.78 -5.91
C ILE A 88 14.97 -16.15 -6.37
N LEU A 89 14.39 -16.73 -7.42
CA LEU A 89 14.77 -18.04 -7.94
C LEU A 89 16.20 -18.03 -8.47
N LEU A 90 16.61 -16.97 -9.19
CA LEU A 90 17.98 -16.81 -9.65
C LEU A 90 18.97 -16.71 -8.48
N SER A 91 18.60 -15.98 -7.42
CA SER A 91 19.44 -15.84 -6.21
C SER A 91 19.54 -17.15 -5.43
N LEU A 92 18.43 -17.91 -5.33
CA LEU A 92 18.42 -19.25 -4.72
C LEU A 92 19.26 -20.24 -5.53
N ALA A 93 19.15 -20.23 -6.86
CA ALA A 93 19.96 -21.07 -7.74
C ALA A 93 21.46 -20.75 -7.59
N GLY A 94 21.83 -19.46 -7.59
CA GLY A 94 23.21 -19.03 -7.35
C GLY A 94 23.72 -19.48 -5.97
N SER A 95 22.87 -19.41 -4.94
CA SER A 95 23.21 -19.86 -3.58
C SER A 95 23.36 -21.38 -3.50
N ALA A 96 22.51 -22.14 -4.20
CA ALA A 96 22.59 -23.60 -4.26
C ALA A 96 23.90 -24.06 -4.92
N VAL A 97 24.30 -23.41 -6.03
CA VAL A 97 25.58 -23.69 -6.70
C VAL A 97 26.77 -23.42 -5.79
N LEU A 98 26.72 -22.32 -5.01
CA LEU A 98 27.76 -21.99 -4.03
C LEU A 98 27.91 -23.10 -2.96
N VAL A 99 26.79 -23.66 -2.47
CA VAL A 99 26.79 -24.71 -1.45
C VAL A 99 27.28 -26.05 -1.99
N MET A 100 26.89 -26.41 -3.23
CA MET A 100 27.23 -27.70 -3.83
C MET A 100 28.73 -27.90 -4.04
N ARG A 101 29.53 -26.82 -4.03
CA ARG A 101 31.01 -26.84 -4.15
C ARG A 101 31.59 -27.62 -5.35
N ASP A 102 30.77 -28.07 -6.28
CA ASP A 102 31.16 -28.93 -7.41
C ASP A 102 31.73 -28.11 -8.57
N GLY A 103 32.90 -27.49 -8.43
CA GLY A 103 33.78 -27.05 -9.53
C GLY A 103 33.25 -26.01 -10.56
N LEU A 104 31.95 -25.77 -10.66
CA LEU A 104 31.26 -24.79 -11.51
C LEU A 104 31.39 -23.36 -10.99
N PHE A 105 32.19 -23.17 -9.94
CA PHE A 105 32.52 -21.88 -9.32
C PHE A 105 33.03 -20.85 -10.31
N GLU A 106 33.66 -21.25 -11.42
CA GLU A 106 34.23 -20.31 -12.39
C GLU A 106 33.17 -19.40 -13.04
N LEU A 107 31.92 -19.86 -13.19
CA LEU A 107 30.87 -19.03 -13.80
C LEU A 107 29.93 -18.37 -12.76
N THR A 108 29.79 -18.96 -11.57
CA THR A 108 28.73 -18.58 -10.60
C THR A 108 29.26 -17.98 -9.30
N GLY A 109 30.54 -18.16 -8.97
CA GLY A 109 31.15 -17.66 -7.73
C GLY A 109 31.08 -16.13 -7.59
N ALA A 110 31.09 -15.41 -8.72
CA ALA A 110 30.98 -13.95 -8.76
C ALA A 110 29.64 -13.39 -8.23
N ILE A 111 28.57 -14.19 -8.26
CA ILE A 111 27.21 -13.76 -7.90
C ILE A 111 27.03 -13.74 -6.37
N ALA A 112 27.80 -14.54 -5.64
CA ALA A 112 27.53 -14.88 -4.25
C ALA A 112 28.53 -14.27 -3.24
N VAL A 113 29.71 -13.82 -3.67
CA VAL A 113 30.66 -13.18 -2.74
C VAL A 113 30.28 -11.72 -2.57
N LEU A 114 29.85 -11.34 -1.37
CA LEU A 114 29.59 -9.95 -0.99
C LEU A 114 30.96 -9.26 -0.78
N PRO A 115 31.39 -8.30 -1.61
CA PRO A 115 32.68 -7.62 -1.43
C PRO A 115 32.59 -6.66 -0.24
N LEU A 116 32.63 -7.21 0.96
CA LEU A 116 32.82 -6.41 2.16
C LEU A 116 34.32 -6.15 2.36
N PRO A 117 34.70 -4.93 2.77
CA PRO A 117 36.07 -4.67 3.20
C PRO A 117 36.47 -5.71 4.24
N GLY A 118 37.64 -6.33 4.05
CA GLY A 118 38.07 -7.62 4.63
C GLY A 118 38.11 -7.75 6.17
N GLY A 119 37.52 -6.84 6.92
CA GLY A 119 37.40 -6.90 8.37
C GLY A 119 36.05 -7.43 8.91
N VAL A 120 34.95 -7.34 8.15
CA VAL A 120 33.59 -7.52 8.72
C VAL A 120 33.08 -8.96 8.69
N ILE A 121 33.44 -9.74 7.67
CA ILE A 121 33.04 -11.15 7.57
C ILE A 121 34.30 -12.02 7.47
N LYS A 122 34.70 -12.60 8.60
CA LYS A 122 35.89 -13.46 8.68
C LYS A 122 35.62 -14.91 8.27
N SER A 123 34.35 -15.35 8.17
CA SER A 123 34.01 -16.72 7.82
C SER A 123 33.19 -16.81 6.53
N LEU A 124 33.62 -17.72 5.64
CA LEU A 124 32.89 -18.14 4.45
C LEU A 124 31.45 -18.57 4.80
N ASP A 125 31.27 -19.22 5.96
CA ASP A 125 29.98 -19.67 6.46
C ASP A 125 28.98 -18.52 6.63
N THR A 126 29.44 -17.35 7.10
CA THR A 126 28.56 -16.19 7.27
C THR A 126 28.09 -15.64 5.92
N MET A 127 28.94 -15.66 4.88
CA MET A 127 28.51 -15.28 3.52
C MET A 127 27.52 -16.27 2.92
N ILE A 128 27.77 -17.58 3.11
CA ILE A 128 26.85 -18.63 2.64
C ILE A 128 25.48 -18.45 3.30
N VAL A 129 25.46 -18.24 4.62
CA VAL A 129 24.21 -17.99 5.35
C VAL A 129 23.52 -16.74 4.83
N LEU A 130 24.24 -15.63 4.65
CA LEU A 130 23.64 -14.37 4.20
C LEU A 130 23.04 -14.46 2.80
N THR A 131 23.73 -15.13 1.88
CA THR A 131 23.27 -15.34 0.50
C THR A 131 22.05 -16.26 0.42
N PHE A 132 21.92 -17.23 1.32
CA PHE A 132 20.73 -18.09 1.41
C PHE A 132 19.55 -17.40 2.12
N VAL A 133 19.81 -16.69 3.22
CA VAL A 133 18.79 -16.07 4.05
C VAL A 133 18.06 -14.97 3.29
N LEU A 134 18.77 -14.11 2.56
CA LEU A 134 18.17 -12.98 1.85
C LEU A 134 17.04 -13.38 0.88
N PRO A 135 17.24 -14.29 -0.09
CA PRO A 135 16.18 -14.69 -1.01
C PRO A 135 15.08 -15.52 -0.34
N VAL A 136 15.38 -16.28 0.72
CA VAL A 136 14.35 -17.00 1.50
C VAL A 136 13.45 -16.01 2.23
N VAL A 137 14.02 -14.99 2.89
CA VAL A 137 13.23 -13.92 3.54
C VAL A 137 12.42 -13.16 2.49
N ALA A 138 13.00 -12.85 1.34
CA ALA A 138 12.27 -12.21 0.24
C ALA A 138 11.10 -13.07 -0.26
N LEU A 139 11.26 -14.38 -0.37
CA LEU A 139 10.20 -15.32 -0.75
C LEU A 139 9.06 -15.29 0.27
N VAL A 140 9.38 -15.35 1.57
CA VAL A 140 8.39 -15.25 2.64
C VAL A 140 7.65 -13.90 2.56
N LEU A 141 8.36 -12.79 2.39
CA LEU A 141 7.73 -11.49 2.23
C LEU A 141 6.88 -11.38 0.95
N ALA A 142 7.29 -12.01 -0.16
CA ALA A 142 6.49 -12.05 -1.38
C ALA A 142 5.17 -12.81 -1.16
N VAL A 143 5.20 -13.94 -0.45
CA VAL A 143 4.00 -14.68 -0.06
C VAL A 143 3.12 -13.84 0.88
N LEU A 144 3.70 -13.18 1.89
CA LEU A 144 2.95 -12.30 2.78
C LEU A 144 2.37 -11.06 2.06
N LEU A 145 3.02 -10.59 0.98
CA LEU A 145 2.49 -9.54 0.12
C LEU A 145 1.24 -10.02 -0.62
N MET A 146 1.23 -11.26 -1.10
CA MET A 146 0.02 -11.88 -1.69
C MET A 146 -1.11 -11.99 -0.66
N ALA A 147 -0.77 -12.28 0.60
CA ALA A 147 -1.70 -12.27 1.74
C ALA A 147 -2.10 -10.84 2.21
N ARG A 148 -1.57 -9.78 1.59
CA ARG A 148 -1.88 -8.36 1.86
C ARG A 148 -1.52 -7.89 3.26
N VAL A 149 -0.49 -8.47 3.87
CA VAL A 149 -0.06 -8.05 5.22
C VAL A 149 0.47 -6.61 5.16
N PRO A 150 -0.08 -5.66 5.96
CA PRO A 150 0.37 -4.27 5.94
C PRO A 150 1.83 -4.18 6.35
N GLY A 151 2.59 -3.27 5.72
CA GLY A 151 4.02 -3.06 6.02
C GLY A 151 4.98 -3.98 5.28
N VAL A 152 4.57 -5.19 4.86
CA VAL A 152 5.44 -6.16 4.14
C VAL A 152 6.03 -5.58 2.85
N ARG A 153 5.26 -4.73 2.18
CA ARG A 153 5.72 -3.94 1.02
C ARG A 153 7.03 -3.20 1.29
N TRP A 154 7.16 -2.54 2.44
CA TRP A 154 8.38 -1.81 2.78
C TRP A 154 9.54 -2.76 3.08
N GLY A 155 9.26 -3.91 3.69
CA GLY A 155 10.25 -4.98 3.84
C GLY A 155 10.82 -5.44 2.50
N LEU A 156 9.96 -5.70 1.50
CA LEU A 156 10.41 -6.07 0.15
C LEU A 156 11.25 -4.97 -0.52
N VAL A 157 10.86 -3.71 -0.38
CA VAL A 157 11.64 -2.57 -0.91
C VAL A 157 13.03 -2.51 -0.28
N VAL A 158 13.12 -2.66 1.04
CA VAL A 158 14.40 -2.66 1.75
C VAL A 158 15.26 -3.83 1.29
N ILE A 159 14.71 -5.04 1.21
CA ILE A 159 15.45 -6.22 0.73
C ILE A 159 15.90 -6.04 -0.72
N SER A 160 15.06 -5.45 -1.58
CA SER A 160 15.44 -5.14 -2.97
C SER A 160 16.61 -4.19 -3.05
N LEU A 161 16.62 -3.17 -2.19
CA LEU A 161 17.69 -2.18 -2.15
C LEU A 161 19.00 -2.79 -1.64
N VAL A 162 18.92 -3.67 -0.63
CA VAL A 162 20.07 -4.44 -0.14
C VAL A 162 20.60 -5.38 -1.23
N ALA A 163 19.70 -6.10 -1.92
CA ALA A 163 20.07 -6.98 -3.03
C ALA A 163 20.69 -6.19 -4.19
N ALA A 164 20.11 -5.05 -4.56
CA ALA A 164 20.65 -4.19 -5.61
C ALA A 164 22.05 -3.66 -5.25
N LEU A 165 22.25 -3.22 -4.00
CA LEU A 165 23.57 -2.81 -3.52
C LEU A 165 24.57 -3.97 -3.61
N HIS A 166 24.19 -5.19 -3.19
CA HIS A 166 25.00 -6.39 -3.35
C HIS A 166 25.43 -6.62 -4.81
N PHE A 167 24.48 -6.58 -5.75
CA PHE A 167 24.80 -6.82 -7.16
C PHE A 167 25.60 -5.69 -7.82
N VAL A 168 25.40 -4.43 -7.40
CA VAL A 168 26.25 -3.31 -7.85
C VAL A 168 27.68 -3.52 -7.39
N LEU A 169 27.89 -3.87 -6.13
CA LEU A 169 29.23 -4.12 -5.62
C LEU A 169 29.88 -5.34 -6.29
N SER A 170 29.11 -6.42 -6.51
CA SER A 170 29.55 -7.58 -7.29
C SER A 170 29.98 -7.18 -8.71
N LEU A 171 29.20 -6.35 -9.41
CA LEU A 171 29.55 -5.84 -10.74
C LEU A 171 30.87 -5.05 -10.73
N LEU A 172 31.06 -4.17 -9.75
CA LEU A 172 32.30 -3.39 -9.61
C LEU A 172 33.52 -4.31 -9.38
N GLN A 173 33.37 -5.33 -8.53
CA GLN A 173 34.44 -6.30 -8.29
C GLN A 173 34.74 -7.13 -9.55
N VAL A 174 33.72 -7.66 -10.22
CA VAL A 174 33.89 -8.44 -11.45
C VAL A 174 34.55 -7.59 -12.52
N SER A 175 34.14 -6.32 -12.67
CA SER A 175 34.71 -5.40 -13.66
C SER A 175 36.19 -5.05 -13.42
N SER A 176 36.68 -5.21 -12.19
CA SER A 176 38.08 -4.90 -11.85
C SER A 176 39.01 -6.11 -11.92
N VAL A 177 38.48 -7.33 -11.86
CA VAL A 177 39.31 -8.56 -11.77
C VAL A 177 39.08 -9.54 -12.93
N LEU A 178 37.88 -9.59 -13.48
CA LEU A 178 37.45 -10.63 -14.42
C LEU A 178 37.01 -10.04 -15.77
N PRO A 179 37.00 -10.84 -16.86
CA PRO A 179 36.43 -10.42 -18.13
C PRO A 179 34.96 -9.95 -17.99
N PRO A 180 34.51 -8.95 -18.76
CA PRO A 180 33.15 -8.38 -18.64
C PRO A 180 32.00 -9.39 -18.79
N VAL A 181 32.23 -10.52 -19.48
CA VAL A 181 31.23 -11.58 -19.67
C VAL A 181 30.70 -12.14 -18.35
N TYR A 182 31.54 -12.18 -17.31
CA TYR A 182 31.15 -12.66 -15.98
C TYR A 182 30.22 -11.67 -15.24
N GLY A 183 30.19 -10.40 -15.65
CA GLY A 183 29.32 -9.38 -15.05
C GLY A 183 27.87 -9.45 -15.52
N VAL A 184 27.59 -10.13 -16.63
CA VAL A 184 26.25 -10.17 -17.25
C VAL A 184 25.21 -10.74 -16.29
N MET A 185 25.53 -11.82 -15.57
CA MET A 185 24.59 -12.44 -14.62
C MET A 185 24.28 -11.53 -13.43
N SER A 186 25.29 -10.87 -12.86
CA SER A 186 25.08 -9.87 -11.80
C SER A 186 24.25 -8.68 -12.31
N GLY A 187 24.43 -8.27 -13.57
CA GLY A 187 23.61 -7.24 -14.21
C GLY A 187 22.15 -7.65 -14.37
N ILE A 188 21.89 -8.88 -14.81
CA ILE A 188 20.52 -9.43 -14.90
C ILE A 188 19.88 -9.49 -13.52
N ALA A 189 20.61 -10.03 -12.52
CA ALA A 189 20.11 -10.10 -11.14
C ALA A 189 19.80 -8.71 -10.58
N LEU A 190 20.67 -7.72 -10.80
CA LEU A 190 20.44 -6.34 -10.41
C LEU A 190 19.11 -5.79 -10.96
N VAL A 191 18.85 -5.98 -12.26
CA VAL A 191 17.60 -5.54 -12.90
C VAL A 191 16.40 -6.27 -12.31
N LEU A 192 16.51 -7.60 -12.12
CA LEU A 192 15.44 -8.43 -11.55
C LEU A 192 15.10 -8.08 -10.10
N TRP A 193 15.99 -7.43 -9.34
CA TRP A 193 15.69 -6.91 -8.01
C TRP A 193 15.21 -5.45 -8.03
N LEU A 194 15.81 -4.60 -8.86
CA LEU A 194 15.47 -3.18 -8.93
C LEU A 194 14.07 -2.92 -9.49
N VAL A 195 13.71 -3.58 -10.58
CA VAL A 195 12.40 -3.37 -11.25
C VAL A 195 11.23 -3.68 -10.30
N PRO A 196 11.14 -4.86 -9.65
CA PRO A 196 10.08 -5.13 -8.68
C PRO A 196 10.18 -4.25 -7.43
N GLY A 197 11.39 -3.86 -7.01
CA GLY A 197 11.61 -2.86 -5.96
C GLY A 197 10.94 -1.53 -6.26
N LEU A 198 11.18 -0.97 -7.44
CA LEU A 198 10.58 0.28 -7.93
C LEU A 198 9.06 0.18 -8.04
N ILE A 199 8.55 -0.92 -8.61
CA ILE A 199 7.10 -1.17 -8.75
C ILE A 199 6.45 -1.28 -7.37
N ALA A 200 7.12 -1.92 -6.41
CA ALA A 200 6.63 -1.99 -5.04
C ALA A 200 6.48 -0.61 -4.42
N VAL A 201 7.31 0.39 -4.74
CA VAL A 201 7.20 1.78 -4.23
C VAL A 201 6.04 2.58 -4.86
N LEU A 202 5.42 2.11 -5.93
CA LEU A 202 4.33 2.83 -6.59
C LEU A 202 3.05 2.98 -5.71
N PRO A 203 2.41 4.17 -5.68
CA PRO A 203 1.20 4.42 -4.89
C PRO A 203 0.03 3.45 -5.12
N PRO A 204 -0.24 2.94 -6.35
CA PRO A 204 -1.30 1.97 -6.60
C PRO A 204 -1.19 0.69 -5.75
N VAL A 205 0.03 0.20 -5.52
CA VAL A 205 0.27 -0.99 -4.66
C VAL A 205 -0.14 -0.67 -3.22
N GLY A 206 0.24 0.52 -2.73
CA GLY A 206 -0.12 0.98 -1.40
C GLY A 206 -1.63 1.19 -1.21
N ARG A 207 -2.33 1.69 -2.24
CA ARG A 207 -3.80 1.86 -2.20
C ARG A 207 -4.53 0.52 -2.19
N ALA A 208 -4.06 -0.46 -2.96
CA ALA A 208 -4.65 -1.80 -2.99
C ALA A 208 -4.54 -2.54 -1.63
N MET A 209 -3.48 -2.27 -0.86
CA MET A 209 -3.24 -2.92 0.43
C MET A 209 -4.00 -2.31 1.60
N ARG A 210 -4.38 -1.01 1.56
CA ARG A 210 -5.10 -0.36 2.68
C ARG A 210 -6.54 -0.87 2.88
N GLY A 211 -7.00 -1.77 2.00
CA GLY A 211 -8.40 -2.12 1.89
C GLY A 211 -9.23 -0.91 1.46
N ALA A 212 -10.42 -1.13 0.90
CA ALA A 212 -11.42 -0.09 0.98
C ALA A 212 -11.75 0.04 2.46
N ARG A 213 -11.12 0.99 3.18
CA ARG A 213 -11.67 1.38 4.48
C ARG A 213 -13.14 1.68 4.22
N PRO A 214 -14.07 1.08 4.97
CA PRO A 214 -15.48 1.40 4.85
C PRO A 214 -15.58 2.91 4.88
N THR A 215 -16.01 3.51 3.76
CA THR A 215 -16.27 4.94 3.75
C THR A 215 -17.29 5.14 4.87
N PRO A 216 -16.97 5.91 5.93
CA PRO A 216 -17.94 6.13 6.99
C PRO A 216 -19.21 6.64 6.31
N PRO A 217 -20.40 6.13 6.69
CA PRO A 217 -21.65 6.56 6.09
C PRO A 217 -21.66 8.08 6.09
N ARG A 218 -21.76 8.67 4.90
CA ARG A 218 -21.73 10.12 4.74
C ARG A 218 -22.83 10.65 5.67
N PRO A 219 -22.53 11.60 6.57
CA PRO A 219 -23.56 12.18 7.43
C PRO A 219 -24.72 12.58 6.53
N ALA A 220 -25.91 12.04 6.82
CA ALA A 220 -27.11 12.41 6.08
C ALA A 220 -27.16 13.94 6.15
N VAL A 221 -27.01 14.60 5.00
CA VAL A 221 -27.18 16.04 4.93
C VAL A 221 -28.60 16.28 5.42
N PRO A 222 -28.80 17.01 6.56
CA PRO A 222 -30.13 17.29 7.06
C PRO A 222 -30.91 17.88 5.90
N GLY A 223 -32.03 17.24 5.54
CA GLY A 223 -32.82 17.63 4.38
C GLY A 223 -33.02 19.14 4.41
N GLY A 224 -32.57 19.83 3.37
CA GLY A 224 -32.83 21.25 3.23
C GLY A 224 -34.34 21.50 3.36
N PRO A 225 -34.76 22.66 3.90
CA PRO A 225 -36.17 22.97 4.05
C PRO A 225 -36.90 22.76 2.71
N PRO A 226 -38.11 22.19 2.72
CA PRO A 226 -38.85 21.91 1.51
C PRO A 226 -39.01 23.21 0.69
N PRO A 227 -38.74 23.19 -0.62
CA PRO A 227 -38.94 24.35 -1.48
C PRO A 227 -40.45 24.65 -1.51
N GLY A 228 -40.86 25.72 -0.82
CA GLY A 228 -42.27 26.14 -0.78
C GLY A 228 -42.74 26.85 0.50
N GLN A 229 -41.93 26.94 1.56
CA GLN A 229 -42.31 27.64 2.81
C GLN A 229 -41.99 29.14 2.86
N TRP A 230 -41.64 29.77 1.73
CA TRP A 230 -41.50 31.23 1.64
C TRP A 230 -42.79 31.81 1.05
N GLY A 231 -43.84 31.86 1.87
CA GLY A 231 -45.10 32.53 1.59
C GLY A 231 -45.39 33.56 2.66
#